data_AF-A0A7S2CBL6-F1
#
_entry.id   AF-A0A7S2CBL6-F1
#
_cell.length_a   1.000
_cell.length_b   1.000
_cell.length_c   1.000
_cell.angle_alpha   90.00
_cell.angle_beta   90.00
_cell.angle_gamma   90.00
#
_symmetry.space_group_name_H-M   'P 1'
#
loop_
_entity.id
_entity.type
_entity.pdbx_description
1 polymer ?
#
loop_
_entity_poly.entity_id
_entity_poly.type
_entity_poly.pdbx_seq_one_letter_code
_entity_poly.pdbx_strand_id
1 'polypeptide(L)'
;MHLLFNMVSLYNLGSLEAVYGTLDYLCYSLALVVLTIVAVMAIHHVLITRFRLEGYVTQQAIGYSCVIFAWIVVMALRMDRYCPVPGFDSLCFTTYRIPLGSFGVFPLNFAPIFLLFATSAIMPNASLVGHGAGVLLGYPLAWDFLSWITPPTLAGAVMLAILAHMRLDPDSSLQENEQPARVTWAGRDVDVRGRIREGISPSSSSSSSQVGQCVLVLQFTAAAAVGRYFVWEAVIPHAICAVVGLSSQCDFLSKDSANCLKSQFFYLGLSAVMAWYQCLTTAALLASWPLFIGYGLAPQLLQVALAVALLSTLVHVGAFRVCLTRLQLIPTADPFLRCLQLERRNNITEVRARAFSGRGNVLRAHGPQQGSVSV
;
A
#
# COMPACT_ATOMS: atom_id res chain seq x y z
N MET A 1 -5.48 -27.59 -12.21
CA MET A 1 -4.81 -28.31 -11.11
C MET A 1 -4.36 -27.40 -9.98
N HIS A 2 -3.47 -26.42 -10.17
CA HIS A 2 -3.00 -25.52 -9.09
C HIS A 2 -4.11 -24.89 -8.24
N LEU A 3 -5.13 -24.31 -8.88
CA LEU A 3 -6.25 -23.69 -8.16
C LEU A 3 -7.06 -24.72 -7.35
N LEU A 4 -7.25 -25.94 -7.87
CA LEU A 4 -7.93 -27.01 -7.14
C LEU A 4 -7.15 -27.42 -5.90
N PHE A 5 -5.83 -27.64 -6.02
CA PHE A 5 -4.97 -27.93 -4.86
C PHE A 5 -5.01 -26.80 -3.83
N ASN A 6 -5.02 -25.55 -4.27
CA ASN A 6 -5.14 -24.41 -3.37
C ASN A 6 -6.48 -24.41 -2.63
N MET A 7 -7.60 -24.68 -3.31
CA MET A 7 -8.92 -24.71 -2.68
C MET A 7 -9.06 -25.86 -1.68
N VAL A 8 -8.57 -27.05 -2.02
CA VAL A 8 -8.58 -28.21 -1.10
C VAL A 8 -7.70 -27.96 0.11
N SER A 9 -6.52 -27.37 -0.09
CA SER A 9 -5.62 -27.02 1.01
C SER A 9 -6.26 -25.95 1.92
N LEU A 10 -6.88 -24.93 1.33
CA LEU A 10 -7.58 -23.87 2.07
C LEU A 10 -8.71 -24.44 2.94
N TYR A 11 -9.48 -25.39 2.41
CA TYR A 11 -10.55 -26.04 3.16
C TYR A 11 -10.02 -26.74 4.41
N ASN A 12 -8.94 -27.50 4.29
CA ASN A 12 -8.31 -28.18 5.44
C ASN A 12 -7.71 -27.19 6.46
N LEU A 13 -7.16 -26.08 5.96
CA LEU A 13 -6.59 -25.01 6.78
C LEU A 13 -7.66 -24.14 7.47
N GLY A 14 -8.93 -24.23 7.07
CA GLY A 14 -10.04 -23.50 7.71
C GLY A 14 -10.19 -23.79 9.20
N SER A 15 -9.70 -24.94 9.67
CA SER A 15 -9.62 -25.24 11.10
C SER A 15 -8.77 -24.24 11.91
N LEU A 16 -7.80 -23.57 11.28
CA LEU A 16 -6.98 -22.53 11.92
C LEU A 16 -7.79 -21.26 12.22
N GLU A 17 -8.85 -20.99 11.46
CA GLU A 17 -9.73 -19.84 11.70
C GLU A 17 -10.38 -19.93 13.08
N ALA A 18 -10.76 -21.13 13.52
CA ALA A 18 -11.33 -21.34 14.85
C ALA A 18 -10.32 -21.06 15.97
N VAL A 19 -9.02 -21.16 15.69
CA VAL A 19 -7.97 -20.96 16.71
C VAL A 19 -7.49 -19.51 16.76
N TYR A 20 -7.33 -18.86 15.60
CA TYR A 20 -6.90 -17.46 15.54
C TYR A 20 -8.08 -16.48 15.65
N GLY A 21 -9.30 -16.92 15.34
CA GLY A 21 -10.44 -16.05 15.13
C GLY A 21 -10.49 -15.51 13.69
N THR A 22 -11.71 -15.33 13.18
CA THR A 22 -11.96 -14.91 11.79
C THR A 22 -11.24 -13.63 11.39
N LEU A 23 -11.24 -12.62 12.28
CA LEU A 23 -10.62 -11.32 11.98
C LEU A 23 -9.10 -11.39 11.93
N ASP A 24 -8.46 -12.06 12.89
CA ASP A 24 -7.01 -12.18 12.91
C ASP A 24 -6.52 -13.11 11.80
N TYR A 25 -7.23 -14.20 11.54
CA TYR A 25 -6.95 -15.09 10.39
C TYR A 25 -7.01 -14.34 9.06
N LEU A 26 -8.01 -13.46 8.87
CA LEU A 26 -8.12 -12.59 7.70
C LEU A 26 -6.97 -11.56 7.66
N CYS A 27 -6.67 -10.89 8.77
CA CYS A 27 -5.59 -9.90 8.85
C CYS A 27 -4.22 -10.52 8.54
N TYR A 28 -3.90 -11.66 9.14
CA TYR A 28 -2.67 -12.39 8.86
C TYR A 28 -2.62 -12.91 7.42
N SER A 29 -3.74 -13.39 6.87
CA SER A 29 -3.79 -13.81 5.47
C SER A 29 -3.49 -12.65 4.51
N LEU A 30 -4.08 -11.47 4.73
CA LEU A 30 -3.81 -10.28 3.92
C LEU A 30 -2.38 -9.78 4.13
N ALA A 31 -1.87 -9.81 5.36
CA ALA A 31 -0.49 -9.47 5.67
C ALA A 31 0.50 -10.39 4.98
N LEU A 32 0.25 -11.70 4.99
CA LEU A 32 1.06 -12.68 4.29
C LEU A 32 1.07 -12.45 2.78
N VAL A 33 -0.03 -12.00 2.16
CA VAL A 33 -0.01 -11.61 0.73
C VAL A 33 1.02 -10.50 0.50
N VAL A 34 0.97 -9.42 1.28
CA VAL A 34 1.88 -8.28 1.12
C VAL A 34 3.33 -8.68 1.44
N LEU A 35 3.55 -9.37 2.56
CA LEU A 35 4.88 -9.79 3.01
C LEU A 35 5.52 -10.79 2.05
N THR A 36 4.75 -11.74 1.49
CA THR A 36 5.28 -12.70 0.51
C THR A 36 5.67 -11.99 -0.78
N ILE A 37 4.91 -11.00 -1.26
CA ILE A 37 5.31 -10.19 -2.43
C ILE A 37 6.65 -9.50 -2.16
N VAL A 38 6.79 -8.82 -1.01
CA VAL A 38 8.03 -8.14 -0.64
C VAL A 38 9.20 -9.12 -0.52
N ALA A 39 9.00 -10.26 0.14
CA ALA A 39 10.02 -11.31 0.29
C ALA A 39 10.43 -11.90 -1.07
N VAL A 40 9.47 -12.18 -1.94
CA VAL A 40 9.73 -12.68 -3.29
C VAL A 40 10.53 -11.66 -4.09
N MET A 41 10.13 -10.38 -4.09
CA MET A 41 10.87 -9.32 -4.78
C MET A 41 12.30 -9.18 -4.23
N ALA A 42 12.49 -9.23 -2.92
CA ALA A 42 13.81 -9.17 -2.30
C ALA A 42 14.68 -10.37 -2.71
N ILE A 43 14.13 -11.59 -2.71
CA ILE A 43 14.85 -12.79 -3.14
C ILE A 43 15.21 -12.71 -4.63
N HIS A 44 14.27 -12.30 -5.50
CA HIS A 44 14.54 -12.12 -6.94
C HIS A 44 15.63 -11.07 -7.17
N HIS A 45 15.57 -9.95 -6.44
CA HIS A 45 16.59 -8.91 -6.52
C HIS A 45 17.97 -9.47 -6.18
N VAL A 46 18.10 -10.25 -5.10
CA VAL A 46 19.37 -10.90 -4.73
C VAL A 46 19.81 -11.93 -5.78
N LEU A 47 18.90 -12.77 -6.28
CA LEU A 47 19.21 -13.78 -7.32
C LEU A 47 19.70 -13.14 -8.62
N ILE A 48 19.08 -12.04 -9.05
CA ILE A 48 19.45 -11.33 -10.27
C ILE A 48 20.77 -10.56 -10.06
N THR A 49 20.86 -9.75 -8.99
CA THR A 49 22.02 -8.86 -8.80
C THR A 49 23.27 -9.60 -8.35
N ARG A 50 23.14 -10.57 -7.44
CA ARG A 50 24.28 -11.24 -6.82
C ARG A 50 24.69 -12.52 -7.54
N PHE A 51 23.71 -13.29 -8.01
CA PHE A 51 23.93 -14.59 -8.64
C PHE A 51 23.82 -14.55 -10.18
N ARG A 52 23.39 -13.42 -10.77
CA ARG A 52 23.26 -13.24 -12.22
C ARG A 52 22.37 -14.28 -12.91
N LEU A 53 21.33 -14.71 -12.22
CA LEU A 53 20.37 -15.66 -12.77
C LEU A 53 19.27 -14.91 -13.54
N GLU A 54 19.54 -14.59 -14.80
CA GLU A 54 18.65 -13.79 -15.67
C GLU A 54 17.29 -14.46 -15.93
N GLY A 55 17.20 -15.80 -15.79
CA GLY A 55 15.95 -16.54 -15.92
C GLY A 55 14.85 -16.11 -14.94
N TYR A 56 15.20 -15.45 -13.84
CA TYR A 56 14.24 -14.93 -12.86
C TYR A 56 13.63 -13.57 -13.23
N VAL A 57 14.15 -12.88 -14.27
CA VAL A 57 13.65 -11.55 -14.68
C VAL A 57 12.24 -11.64 -15.25
N THR A 58 11.92 -12.72 -15.97
CA THR A 58 10.63 -12.91 -16.63
C THR A 58 9.63 -13.72 -15.80
N GLN A 59 10.05 -14.23 -14.63
CA GLN A 59 9.22 -15.11 -13.83
C GLN A 59 8.21 -14.32 -13.00
N GLN A 60 6.94 -14.38 -13.39
CA GLN A 60 5.85 -13.81 -12.60
C GLN A 60 5.31 -14.86 -11.62
N ALA A 61 5.48 -14.61 -10.33
CA ALA A 61 4.86 -15.39 -9.27
C ALA A 61 3.56 -14.70 -8.83
N ILE A 62 2.42 -15.19 -9.31
CA ILE A 62 1.10 -14.68 -8.92
C ILE A 62 0.32 -15.86 -8.33
N GLY A 63 -0.05 -15.77 -7.05
CA GLY A 63 -0.97 -16.74 -6.48
C GLY A 63 -1.01 -16.77 -4.96
N TYR A 64 -2.21 -17.02 -4.44
CA TYR A 64 -2.48 -17.22 -3.01
C TYR A 64 -1.79 -18.46 -2.42
N SER A 65 -1.16 -19.30 -3.25
CA SER A 65 -0.44 -20.48 -2.79
C SER A 65 0.71 -20.18 -1.83
N CYS A 66 1.38 -19.02 -1.92
CA CYS A 66 2.40 -18.64 -0.94
C CYS A 66 1.81 -18.49 0.47
N VAL A 67 0.61 -17.91 0.59
CA VAL A 67 -0.13 -17.78 1.85
C VAL A 67 -0.53 -19.15 2.39
N ILE A 68 -0.98 -20.05 1.51
CA ILE A 68 -1.28 -21.44 1.89
C ILE A 68 -0.05 -22.14 2.45
N PHE A 69 1.12 -22.02 1.82
CA PHE A 69 2.37 -22.60 2.33
C PHE A 69 2.76 -22.03 3.70
N ALA A 70 2.53 -20.74 3.94
CA ALA A 70 2.74 -20.15 5.27
C ALA A 70 1.80 -20.77 6.32
N TRP A 71 0.51 -20.93 5.99
CA TRP A 71 -0.46 -21.57 6.88
C TRP A 71 -0.18 -23.07 7.11
N ILE A 72 0.35 -23.78 6.11
CA ILE A 72 0.82 -25.16 6.25
C ILE A 72 1.94 -25.24 7.30
N VAL A 73 2.87 -24.27 7.33
CA VAL A 73 3.90 -24.20 8.38
C VAL A 73 3.27 -23.99 9.74
N VAL A 74 2.36 -23.03 9.88
CA VAL A 74 1.64 -22.77 11.13
C VAL A 74 0.92 -24.01 11.64
N MET A 75 0.24 -24.72 10.75
CA MET A 75 -0.46 -25.97 11.07
C MET A 75 0.52 -27.07 11.49
N ALA A 76 1.60 -27.27 10.73
CA ALA A 76 2.61 -28.29 11.01
C ALA A 76 3.29 -28.09 12.36
N LEU A 77 3.53 -26.84 12.78
CA LEU A 77 4.17 -26.51 14.05
C LEU A 77 3.24 -26.65 15.27
N ARG A 78 1.93 -26.70 15.06
CA ARG A 78 0.94 -26.94 16.11
C ARG A 78 0.71 -28.42 16.42
N MET A 79 1.16 -29.31 15.55
CA MET A 79 1.09 -30.76 15.74
C MET A 79 2.46 -31.31 16.12
N ASP A 80 2.51 -32.34 16.97
CA ASP A 80 3.78 -33.01 17.27
C ASP A 80 4.31 -33.84 16.09
N ARG A 81 3.41 -34.31 15.21
CA ARG A 81 3.73 -34.98 13.94
C ARG A 81 2.84 -34.44 12.83
N TYR A 82 3.43 -34.12 11.69
CA TYR A 82 2.71 -33.67 10.50
C TYR A 82 3.05 -34.55 9.29
N CYS A 83 2.04 -35.04 8.59
CA CYS A 83 2.17 -35.88 7.42
C CYS A 83 1.72 -35.06 6.19
N PRO A 84 2.65 -34.57 5.35
CA PRO A 84 2.32 -33.64 4.27
C PRO A 84 1.54 -34.27 3.11
N VAL A 85 1.56 -35.59 2.96
CA VAL A 85 0.87 -36.30 1.88
C VAL A 85 -0.32 -37.08 2.45
N PRO A 86 -1.57 -36.74 2.09
CA PRO A 86 -2.73 -37.48 2.52
C PRO A 86 -2.70 -38.92 1.96
N GLY A 87 -2.91 -39.91 2.83
CA GLY A 87 -2.89 -41.33 2.48
C GLY A 87 -1.51 -42.02 2.55
N PHE A 88 -0.45 -41.29 2.93
CA PHE A 88 0.89 -41.85 3.16
C PHE A 88 1.31 -41.67 4.62
N ASP A 89 0.77 -42.49 5.51
CA ASP A 89 1.04 -42.45 6.96
C ASP A 89 2.49 -42.80 7.32
N SER A 90 3.26 -43.37 6.38
CA SER A 90 4.68 -43.65 6.55
C SER A 90 5.56 -42.41 6.43
N LEU A 91 5.10 -41.34 5.80
CA LEU A 91 5.87 -40.13 5.53
C LEU A 91 5.39 -38.99 6.44
N CYS A 92 5.73 -39.07 7.72
CA CYS A 92 5.40 -38.06 8.72
C CYS A 92 6.68 -37.50 9.34
N PHE A 93 6.66 -36.20 9.62
CA PHE A 93 7.78 -35.49 10.21
C PHE A 93 7.42 -35.03 11.62
N THR A 94 8.33 -35.27 12.56
CA THR A 94 8.21 -34.83 13.95
C THR A 94 8.56 -33.34 14.07
N THR A 95 7.78 -32.62 14.87
CA THR A 95 8.07 -31.23 15.23
C THR A 95 9.12 -31.20 16.34
N TYR A 96 10.29 -30.66 16.02
CA TYR A 96 11.38 -30.46 16.97
C TYR A 96 11.15 -29.18 17.75
N ARG A 97 11.38 -29.22 19.06
CA ARG A 97 11.26 -28.05 19.94
C ARG A 97 12.66 -27.60 20.34
N ILE A 98 13.12 -26.51 19.76
CA ILE A 98 14.49 -26.01 19.97
C ILE A 98 14.46 -24.97 21.11
N PRO A 99 15.06 -25.25 22.28
CA PRO A 99 15.16 -24.26 23.35
C PRO A 99 16.23 -23.23 23.00
N LEU A 100 15.83 -21.96 22.85
CA LEU A 100 16.72 -20.85 22.50
C LEU A 100 16.99 -19.95 23.72
N GLY A 101 17.37 -20.59 24.84
CA GLY A 101 17.67 -19.90 26.10
C GLY A 101 16.52 -18.98 26.54
N SER A 102 16.83 -17.70 26.79
CA SER A 102 15.86 -16.70 27.25
C SER A 102 14.80 -16.32 26.22
N PHE A 103 14.94 -16.71 24.95
CA PHE A 103 13.97 -16.41 23.89
C PHE A 103 12.83 -17.44 23.80
N GLY A 104 12.86 -18.49 24.63
CA GLY A 104 11.80 -19.51 24.69
C GLY A 104 12.07 -20.74 23.83
N VAL A 105 11.01 -21.48 23.52
CA VAL A 105 11.07 -22.74 22.77
C VAL A 105 10.44 -22.54 21.40
N PHE A 106 11.24 -22.75 20.34
CA PHE A 106 10.78 -22.58 18.96
C PHE A 106 10.47 -23.95 18.35
N PRO A 107 9.21 -24.22 17.97
CA PRO A 107 8.88 -25.42 17.23
C PRO A 107 9.41 -25.28 15.79
N LEU A 108 9.99 -26.36 15.26
CA LEU A 108 10.49 -26.48 13.90
C LEU A 108 10.04 -27.83 13.30
N ASN A 109 9.45 -27.83 12.11
CA ASN A 109 9.03 -29.04 11.42
C ASN A 109 9.46 -28.96 9.94
N PHE A 110 10.16 -30.00 9.45
CA PHE A 110 10.70 -30.01 8.09
C PHE A 110 9.68 -30.44 7.01
N ALA A 111 8.50 -30.94 7.38
CA ALA A 111 7.48 -31.38 6.44
C ALA A 111 7.07 -30.30 5.40
N PRO A 112 6.87 -29.02 5.75
CA PRO A 112 6.54 -27.98 4.76
C PRO A 112 7.67 -27.76 3.74
N ILE A 113 8.93 -27.93 4.14
CA ILE A 113 10.10 -27.85 3.25
C ILE A 113 10.13 -29.05 2.31
N PHE A 114 9.88 -30.25 2.83
CA PHE A 114 9.75 -31.44 1.97
C PHE A 114 8.59 -31.29 0.98
N LEU A 115 7.43 -30.79 1.44
CA LEU A 115 6.26 -30.53 0.60
C LEU A 115 6.56 -29.50 -0.50
N LEU A 116 7.35 -28.47 -0.21
CA LEU A 116 7.82 -27.50 -1.20
C LEU A 116 8.60 -28.19 -2.34
N PHE A 117 9.54 -29.07 -2.02
CA PHE A 117 10.28 -29.81 -3.04
C PHE A 117 9.41 -30.83 -3.79
N ALA A 118 8.53 -31.54 -3.09
CA ALA A 118 7.61 -32.49 -3.70
C ALA A 118 6.65 -31.81 -4.69
N THR A 119 6.05 -30.68 -4.28
CA THR A 119 5.12 -29.91 -5.13
C THR A 119 5.81 -29.29 -6.34
N SER A 120 7.04 -28.80 -6.20
CA SER A 120 7.83 -28.27 -7.34
C SER A 120 8.28 -29.37 -8.31
N ALA A 121 8.55 -30.59 -7.83
CA ALA A 121 8.82 -31.73 -8.69
C ALA A 121 7.58 -32.17 -9.50
N ILE A 122 6.40 -32.15 -8.89
CA ILE A 122 5.13 -32.52 -9.56
C ILE A 122 4.65 -31.42 -10.51
N MET A 123 4.87 -30.16 -10.14
CA MET A 123 4.39 -28.99 -10.89
C MET A 123 5.57 -28.09 -11.29
N PRO A 124 6.27 -28.42 -12.40
CA PRO A 124 7.52 -27.75 -12.78
C PRO A 124 7.36 -26.26 -13.13
N ASN A 125 6.14 -25.79 -13.40
CA ASN A 125 5.85 -24.38 -13.67
C ASN A 125 5.54 -23.57 -12.40
N ALA A 126 5.56 -24.20 -11.21
CA ALA A 126 5.37 -23.50 -9.95
C ALA A 126 6.61 -22.70 -9.56
N SER A 127 6.42 -21.47 -9.06
CA SER A 127 7.53 -20.69 -8.52
C SER A 127 7.98 -21.26 -7.17
N LEU A 128 9.10 -22.02 -7.19
CA LEU A 128 9.78 -22.52 -6.00
C LEU A 128 10.10 -21.37 -5.03
N VAL A 129 10.50 -20.21 -5.56
CA VAL A 129 10.81 -19.00 -4.76
C VAL A 129 9.55 -18.44 -4.10
N GLY A 130 8.42 -18.40 -4.82
CA GLY A 130 7.15 -17.92 -4.28
C GLY A 130 6.62 -18.79 -3.13
N HIS A 131 6.62 -20.11 -3.30
CA HIS A 131 6.22 -21.04 -2.24
C HIS A 131 7.23 -21.07 -1.09
N GLY A 132 8.53 -21.00 -1.41
CA GLY A 132 9.61 -20.90 -0.42
C GLY A 132 9.50 -19.65 0.45
N ALA A 133 9.12 -18.51 -0.12
CA ALA A 133 8.83 -17.29 0.66
C ALA A 133 7.65 -17.49 1.62
N GLY A 134 6.61 -18.22 1.20
CA GLY A 134 5.51 -18.63 2.07
C GLY A 134 5.97 -19.48 3.25
N VAL A 135 6.74 -20.53 2.98
CA VAL A 135 7.33 -21.39 4.03
C VAL A 135 8.20 -20.57 4.99
N LEU A 136 9.04 -19.68 4.45
CA LEU A 136 9.92 -18.82 5.24
C LEU A 136 9.15 -17.89 6.19
N LEU A 137 8.07 -17.25 5.70
CA LEU A 137 7.24 -16.33 6.50
C LEU A 137 6.29 -17.04 7.45
N GLY A 138 5.94 -18.30 7.18
CA GLY A 138 5.11 -19.12 8.05
C GLY A 138 5.75 -19.40 9.42
N TYR A 139 7.08 -19.50 9.49
CA TYR A 139 7.80 -19.71 10.75
C TYR A 139 7.68 -18.51 11.72
N PRO A 140 8.07 -17.28 11.33
CA PRO A 140 7.82 -16.09 12.14
C PRO A 140 6.35 -15.92 12.54
N LEU A 141 5.40 -16.28 11.65
CA LEU A 141 3.98 -16.21 12.00
C LEU A 141 3.61 -17.21 13.09
N ALA A 142 4.09 -18.45 13.00
CA ALA A 142 3.85 -19.48 14.01
C ALA A 142 4.53 -19.19 15.36
N TRP A 143 5.61 -18.40 15.35
CA TRP A 143 6.33 -17.96 16.55
C TRP A 143 5.79 -16.65 17.14
N ASP A 144 4.64 -16.17 16.67
CA ASP A 144 4.03 -14.89 17.07
C ASP A 144 4.90 -13.64 16.83
N PHE A 145 5.93 -13.73 15.99
CA PHE A 145 6.76 -12.57 15.60
C PHE A 145 6.00 -11.59 14.72
N LEU A 146 4.85 -11.99 14.16
CA LEU A 146 3.97 -11.12 13.35
C LEU A 146 2.79 -10.55 14.15
N SER A 147 2.73 -10.76 15.47
CA SER A 147 1.64 -10.26 16.33
C SER A 147 1.49 -8.73 16.33
N TRP A 148 2.53 -7.99 15.92
CA TRP A 148 2.47 -6.54 15.75
C TRP A 148 1.68 -6.09 14.51
N ILE A 149 1.37 -7.01 13.59
CA ILE A 149 0.61 -6.70 12.38
C ILE A 149 -0.86 -6.60 12.71
N THR A 150 -1.31 -5.36 12.86
CA THR A 150 -2.71 -4.99 13.04
C THR A 150 -3.28 -4.45 11.72
N PRO A 151 -4.62 -4.46 11.52
CA PRO A 151 -5.24 -3.89 10.32
C PRO A 151 -4.74 -2.47 9.97
N PRO A 152 -4.55 -1.54 10.94
CA PRO A 152 -3.95 -0.23 10.66
C PRO A 152 -2.53 -0.30 10.10
N THR A 153 -1.65 -1.15 10.65
CA THR A 153 -0.27 -1.29 10.17
C THR A 153 -0.24 -1.87 8.75
N LEU A 154 -1.12 -2.82 8.45
CA LEU A 154 -1.24 -3.40 7.13
C LEU A 154 -1.76 -2.38 6.11
N ALA A 155 -2.81 -1.64 6.45
CA ALA A 155 -3.34 -0.57 5.61
C ALA A 155 -2.28 0.51 5.31
N GLY A 156 -1.49 0.88 6.34
CA GLY A 156 -0.37 1.80 6.18
C GLY A 156 0.72 1.27 5.25
N ALA A 157 1.10 -0.01 5.40
CA ALA A 157 2.09 -0.66 4.54
C ALA A 157 1.63 -0.74 3.08
N VAL A 158 0.36 -1.10 2.84
CA VAL A 158 -0.23 -1.15 1.49
C VAL A 158 -0.28 0.25 0.88
N MET A 159 -0.70 1.26 1.64
CA MET A 159 -0.73 2.65 1.17
C MET A 159 0.68 3.14 0.80
N LEU A 160 1.69 2.85 1.63
CA LEU A 160 3.09 3.17 1.32
C LEU A 160 3.58 2.47 0.06
N ALA A 161 3.23 1.20 -0.14
CA ALA A 161 3.57 0.46 -1.36
C ALA A 161 2.92 1.07 -2.61
N ILE A 162 1.63 1.44 -2.53
CA ILE A 162 0.90 2.12 -3.61
C ILE A 162 1.55 3.47 -3.91
N LEU A 163 1.86 4.27 -2.89
CA LEU A 163 2.52 5.57 -3.06
C LEU A 163 3.92 5.44 -3.67
N ALA A 164 4.70 4.45 -3.23
CA ALA A 164 6.01 4.17 -3.80
C ALA A 164 5.89 3.76 -5.27
N HIS A 165 4.91 2.93 -5.62
CA HIS A 165 4.67 2.53 -7.01
C HIS A 165 4.26 3.72 -7.88
N MET A 166 3.32 4.56 -7.43
CA MET A 166 2.92 5.77 -8.16
C MET A 166 4.07 6.76 -8.36
N ARG A 167 5.05 6.79 -7.45
CA ARG A 167 6.21 7.68 -7.56
C ARG A 167 7.27 7.17 -8.55
N LEU A 168 7.34 5.87 -8.78
CA LEU A 168 8.32 5.24 -9.65
C LEU A 168 7.93 5.28 -11.13
N ASP A 169 6.68 5.65 -11.44
CA ASP A 169 6.18 5.67 -12.83
C ASP A 169 5.77 7.08 -13.33
N PRO A 170 6.62 8.13 -13.19
CA PRO A 170 6.31 9.44 -13.76
C PRO A 170 6.40 9.46 -15.29
N ASP A 171 7.17 8.54 -15.90
CA ASP A 171 7.53 8.59 -17.31
C ASP A 171 6.66 7.72 -18.23
N SER A 172 5.79 6.86 -17.70
CA SER A 172 4.91 6.02 -18.55
C SER A 172 3.91 6.86 -19.37
N SER A 173 3.57 8.06 -18.91
CA SER A 173 2.74 9.02 -19.66
C SER A 173 3.45 9.70 -20.84
N LEU A 174 4.79 9.67 -20.90
CA LEU A 174 5.56 10.28 -21.99
C LEU A 174 5.83 9.31 -23.14
N GLN A 175 5.77 7.99 -22.90
CA GLN A 175 6.16 6.99 -23.89
C GLN A 175 5.04 6.56 -24.85
N GLU A 176 3.77 6.86 -24.55
CA GLU A 176 2.64 6.46 -25.40
C GLU A 176 2.45 7.35 -26.66
N ASN A 177 3.19 8.46 -26.76
CA ASN A 177 3.08 9.41 -27.90
C ASN A 177 4.26 9.38 -28.89
N GLU A 178 5.26 8.52 -28.70
CA GLU A 178 6.40 8.36 -29.63
C GLU A 178 6.39 7.02 -30.37
N GLN A 179 5.21 6.43 -30.64
CA GLN A 179 5.10 5.59 -31.82
C GLN A 179 4.80 6.50 -33.01
N PRO A 180 5.77 6.78 -33.91
CA PRO A 180 5.42 7.39 -35.18
C PRO A 180 4.43 6.45 -35.85
N ALA A 181 3.19 6.92 -36.03
CA ALA A 181 2.22 6.23 -36.84
C ALA A 181 2.87 5.96 -38.21
N ARG A 182 3.31 4.72 -38.44
CA ARG A 182 3.62 4.24 -39.79
C ARG A 182 2.29 4.16 -40.51
N VAL A 183 1.88 5.31 -41.04
CA VAL A 183 0.83 5.36 -42.05
C VAL A 183 1.48 4.91 -43.35
N THR A 184 1.38 3.63 -43.66
CA THR A 184 1.69 3.09 -44.98
C THR A 184 0.65 3.61 -45.96
N TRP A 185 0.94 4.75 -46.61
CA TRP A 185 0.27 5.15 -47.85
C TRP A 185 1.07 4.58 -49.03
N ALA A 186 0.43 3.72 -49.82
CA ALA A 186 0.81 3.38 -51.20
C ALA A 186 2.22 2.77 -51.45
N GLY A 187 2.59 1.73 -50.70
CA GLY A 187 3.50 0.69 -51.22
C GLY A 187 4.91 1.12 -51.65
N ARG A 188 5.49 2.16 -51.03
CA ARG A 188 6.92 2.47 -51.19
C ARG A 188 7.53 2.87 -49.86
N ASP A 189 8.47 2.05 -49.40
CA ASP A 189 9.35 2.36 -48.27
C ASP A 189 10.30 3.49 -48.68
N VAL A 190 10.25 4.61 -47.97
CA VAL A 190 11.27 5.65 -48.05
C VAL A 190 12.03 5.64 -46.73
N ASP A 191 13.27 5.14 -46.79
CA ASP A 191 14.23 5.15 -45.70
C ASP A 191 14.74 6.59 -45.49
N VAL A 192 14.21 7.29 -44.49
CA VAL A 192 14.75 8.58 -44.05
C VAL A 192 15.70 8.32 -42.88
N ARG A 193 16.90 7.83 -43.20
CA ARG A 193 18.07 7.92 -42.30
C ARG A 193 18.56 9.36 -42.24
N GLY A 194 17.82 10.19 -41.50
CA GLY A 194 18.26 11.50 -41.04
C GLY A 194 19.26 11.34 -39.90
N ARG A 195 20.54 11.43 -40.24
CA ARG A 195 21.69 11.44 -39.34
C ARG A 195 21.63 12.71 -38.46
N ILE A 196 21.19 12.60 -37.22
CA ILE A 196 21.44 13.63 -36.19
C ILE A 196 22.53 13.09 -35.26
N ARG A 197 23.68 13.75 -35.32
CA ARG A 197 24.84 13.58 -34.45
C ARG A 197 24.89 14.81 -33.54
N GLU A 198 25.48 14.62 -32.36
CA GLU A 198 25.77 15.62 -31.32
C GLU A 198 24.56 15.92 -30.43
N GLY A 199 24.62 15.84 -29.11
CA GLY A 199 25.73 15.69 -28.18
C GLY A 199 25.31 16.40 -26.90
N ILE A 200 25.20 15.68 -25.78
CA ILE A 200 25.24 16.23 -24.41
C ILE A 200 25.71 15.09 -23.51
N SER A 201 26.89 15.29 -22.93
CA SER A 201 27.49 14.50 -21.87
C SER A 201 26.71 14.64 -20.55
N PRO A 202 26.44 13.56 -19.80
CA PRO A 202 25.99 13.69 -18.43
C PRO A 202 27.16 14.11 -17.56
N SER A 203 27.11 15.36 -17.10
CA SER A 203 27.96 15.88 -16.05
C SER A 203 27.70 15.12 -14.75
N SER A 204 28.79 14.69 -14.15
CA SER A 204 28.89 14.29 -12.75
C SER A 204 28.42 15.42 -11.84
N SER A 205 27.39 15.18 -11.03
CA SER A 205 27.11 16.02 -9.86
C SER A 205 26.60 15.21 -8.66
N SER A 206 27.39 15.37 -7.59
CA SER A 206 27.06 15.23 -6.17
C SER A 206 26.38 13.95 -5.68
N SER A 207 27.26 13.02 -5.35
CA SER A 207 27.21 12.19 -4.16
C SER A 207 26.93 13.00 -2.87
N SER A 208 25.66 13.26 -2.52
CA SER A 208 25.28 13.66 -1.15
C SER A 208 23.76 13.64 -0.95
N SER A 209 23.15 12.46 -0.99
CA SER A 209 21.84 12.24 -0.32
C SER A 209 21.53 10.77 -0.01
N GLN A 210 22.30 9.82 -0.53
CA GLN A 210 22.04 8.39 -0.35
C GLN A 210 22.47 7.79 1.01
N VAL A 211 23.02 8.58 1.94
CA VAL A 211 23.37 8.11 3.29
C VAL A 211 22.25 8.36 4.31
N GLY A 212 21.18 9.08 3.93
CA GLY A 212 20.10 9.44 4.85
C GLY A 212 18.95 8.43 5.00
N GLN A 213 18.85 7.40 4.15
CA GLN A 213 17.63 6.58 4.06
C GLN A 213 17.72 5.16 4.63
N CYS A 214 18.90 4.72 5.11
CA CYS A 214 19.03 3.45 5.83
C CYS A 214 18.70 3.57 7.34
N VAL A 215 18.54 4.78 7.88
CA VAL A 215 18.21 5.00 9.31
C VAL A 215 16.69 4.89 9.58
N LEU A 216 15.85 4.91 8.54
CA LEU A 216 14.38 4.93 8.68
C LEU A 216 13.74 3.58 9.01
N VAL A 217 14.43 2.46 8.76
CA VAL A 217 13.89 1.10 8.99
C VAL A 217 14.11 0.62 10.44
N LEU A 218 15.05 1.24 11.18
CA LEU A 218 15.33 0.92 12.58
C LEU A 218 14.50 1.73 13.60
N GLN A 219 13.85 2.83 13.18
CA GLN A 219 12.96 3.61 14.05
C GLN A 219 11.53 3.07 14.11
N PHE A 220 11.13 2.18 13.19
CA PHE A 220 9.79 1.58 13.17
C PHE A 220 9.59 0.47 14.22
N THR A 221 10.67 -0.14 14.71
CA THR A 221 10.64 -1.30 15.62
C THR A 221 10.62 -0.93 17.10
N ALA A 222 11.05 0.27 17.49
CA ALA A 222 10.93 0.77 18.87
C ALA A 222 9.53 1.34 19.17
N ALA A 223 8.81 1.82 18.15
CA ALA A 223 7.49 2.44 18.30
C ALA A 223 6.35 1.43 18.50
N ALA A 224 6.49 0.18 18.04
CA ALA A 224 5.46 -0.86 18.23
C ALA A 224 5.45 -1.43 19.66
N ALA A 225 6.60 -1.45 20.34
CA ALA A 225 6.69 -1.85 21.75
C ALA A 225 6.25 -0.72 22.72
N VAL A 226 6.38 0.54 22.30
CA VAL A 226 5.99 1.73 23.07
C VAL A 226 4.60 2.28 22.66
N GLY A 227 3.98 1.68 21.63
CA GLY A 227 2.70 2.08 21.03
C GLY A 227 1.45 1.86 21.89
N ARG A 228 1.61 1.45 23.15
CA ARG A 228 0.54 1.60 24.17
C ARG A 228 0.57 2.94 24.90
N TYR A 229 1.60 3.79 24.70
CA TYR A 229 1.71 5.09 25.38
C TYR A 229 2.06 6.30 24.50
N PHE A 230 2.56 6.15 23.27
CA PHE A 230 2.99 7.30 22.45
C PHE A 230 2.32 7.37 21.07
N VAL A 231 0.99 7.51 21.07
CA VAL A 231 0.21 7.92 19.87
C VAL A 231 0.46 9.39 19.48
N TRP A 232 1.20 10.13 20.30
CA TRP A 232 1.29 11.60 20.20
C TRP A 232 2.26 12.15 19.15
N GLU A 233 3.33 11.45 18.77
CA GLU A 233 4.43 12.04 17.98
C GLU A 233 4.41 11.75 16.47
N ALA A 234 3.73 10.69 16.00
CA ALA A 234 3.87 10.24 14.60
C ALA A 234 2.61 10.39 13.74
N VAL A 235 1.41 10.16 14.30
CA VAL A 235 0.17 10.08 13.52
C VAL A 235 -0.31 11.47 13.06
N ILE A 236 -0.18 12.48 13.93
CA ILE A 236 -0.67 13.83 13.66
C ILE A 236 0.20 14.56 12.61
N PRO A 237 1.54 14.56 12.69
CA PRO A 237 2.37 15.21 11.67
C PRO A 237 2.25 14.54 10.30
N HIS A 238 2.06 13.21 10.23
CA HIS A 238 2.00 12.49 8.96
C HIS A 238 0.64 12.55 8.27
N ALA A 239 -0.48 12.56 9.01
CA ALA A 239 -1.80 12.85 8.43
C ALA A 239 -1.85 14.28 7.86
N ILE A 240 -1.22 15.24 8.56
CA ILE A 240 -1.10 16.62 8.08
C ILE A 240 -0.15 16.71 6.88
N CYS A 241 1.03 16.06 6.91
CA CYS A 241 1.95 16.05 5.77
C CYS A 241 1.43 15.29 4.55
N ALA A 242 0.59 14.25 4.71
CA ALA A 242 -0.06 13.59 3.59
C ALA A 242 -1.09 14.50 2.94
N VAL A 243 -1.92 15.19 3.74
CA VAL A 243 -2.91 16.16 3.25
C VAL A 243 -2.25 17.38 2.61
N VAL A 244 -1.15 17.88 3.17
CA VAL A 244 -0.37 19.02 2.63
C VAL A 244 0.48 18.62 1.42
N GLY A 245 1.08 17.43 1.44
CA GLY A 245 1.84 16.89 0.30
C GLY A 245 0.98 16.64 -0.93
N LEU A 246 -0.24 16.11 -0.73
CA LEU A 246 -1.23 15.93 -1.80
C LEU A 246 -1.74 17.26 -2.38
N SER A 247 -1.75 18.34 -1.59
CA SER A 247 -2.11 19.67 -2.10
C SER A 247 -1.11 20.17 -3.13
N SER A 248 0.17 19.83 -2.99
CA SER A 248 1.21 20.25 -3.94
C SER A 248 1.20 19.45 -5.24
N GLN A 249 0.76 18.18 -5.23
CA GLN A 249 0.85 17.31 -6.40
C GLN A 249 -0.30 17.48 -7.41
N CYS A 250 -1.54 17.64 -6.95
CA CYS A 250 -2.65 17.87 -7.90
C CYS A 250 -2.68 19.31 -8.46
N ASP A 251 -2.05 20.29 -7.77
CA ASP A 251 -1.87 21.64 -8.32
C ASP A 251 -0.79 21.67 -9.44
N PHE A 252 0.13 20.70 -9.48
CA PHE A 252 1.21 20.60 -10.49
C PHE A 252 0.85 19.70 -11.69
N LEU A 253 0.02 18.68 -11.49
CA LEU A 253 -0.41 17.73 -12.52
C LEU A 253 -1.66 18.24 -13.28
N SER A 254 -1.49 19.30 -14.06
CA SER A 254 -2.61 19.95 -14.76
C SER A 254 -3.19 19.17 -15.97
N LYS A 255 -2.69 17.97 -16.29
CA LYS A 255 -3.09 17.25 -17.51
C LYS A 255 -3.86 15.94 -17.30
N ASP A 256 -3.62 15.18 -16.23
CA ASP A 256 -4.31 13.90 -15.99
C ASP A 256 -5.32 13.96 -14.83
N SER A 257 -6.43 14.67 -15.07
CA SER A 257 -7.54 14.81 -14.12
C SER A 257 -8.13 13.47 -13.65
N ALA A 258 -8.02 12.40 -14.45
CA ALA A 258 -8.55 11.08 -14.12
C ALA A 258 -7.74 10.37 -13.01
N ASN A 259 -6.42 10.49 -13.01
CA ASN A 259 -5.55 9.83 -12.02
C ASN A 259 -5.61 10.55 -10.67
N CYS A 260 -5.65 11.90 -10.67
CA CYS A 260 -5.90 12.66 -9.44
C CYS A 260 -7.28 12.31 -8.85
N LEU A 261 -8.32 12.15 -9.68
CA LEU A 261 -9.65 11.76 -9.21
C LEU A 261 -9.68 10.35 -8.57
N LYS A 262 -9.05 9.35 -9.22
CA LYS A 262 -8.94 7.99 -8.66
C LYS A 262 -8.21 7.97 -7.32
N SER A 263 -7.10 8.69 -7.22
CA SER A 263 -6.33 8.83 -5.99
C SER A 263 -7.17 9.47 -4.88
N GLN A 264 -7.86 10.58 -5.16
CA GLN A 264 -8.75 11.24 -4.20
C GLN A 264 -9.88 10.32 -3.71
N PHE A 265 -10.49 9.53 -4.59
CA PHE A 265 -11.51 8.54 -4.18
C PHE A 265 -10.95 7.46 -3.27
N PHE A 266 -9.76 6.95 -3.60
CA PHE A 266 -9.10 5.95 -2.78
C PHE A 266 -8.79 6.48 -1.37
N TYR A 267 -8.26 7.71 -1.27
CA TYR A 267 -8.01 8.36 0.02
C TYR A 267 -9.30 8.62 0.81
N LEU A 268 -10.36 9.05 0.13
CA LEU A 268 -11.65 9.26 0.77
C LEU A 268 -12.20 7.96 1.36
N GLY A 269 -12.12 6.87 0.59
CA GLY A 269 -12.51 5.53 1.03
C GLY A 269 -11.67 5.04 2.20
N LEU A 270 -10.35 5.17 2.12
CA LEU A 270 -9.46 4.75 3.21
C LEU A 270 -9.69 5.58 4.48
N SER A 271 -9.82 6.91 4.37
CA SER A 271 -10.09 7.76 5.53
C SER A 271 -11.42 7.42 6.18
N ALA A 272 -12.44 7.08 5.40
CA ALA A 272 -13.73 6.64 5.93
C ALA A 272 -13.61 5.29 6.68
N VAL A 273 -12.88 4.32 6.12
CA VAL A 273 -12.63 3.03 6.76
C VAL A 273 -11.84 3.19 8.06
N MET A 274 -10.79 4.01 8.07
CA MET A 274 -9.99 4.27 9.26
C MET A 274 -10.79 4.99 10.35
N ALA A 275 -11.60 5.98 9.97
CA ALA A 275 -12.52 6.65 10.90
C ALA A 275 -13.54 5.66 11.50
N TRP A 276 -14.13 4.80 10.66
CA TRP A 276 -15.06 3.77 11.12
C TRP A 276 -14.41 2.77 12.08
N TYR A 277 -13.20 2.30 11.76
CA TYR A 277 -12.43 1.41 12.63
C TYR A 277 -12.09 2.07 13.99
N GLN A 278 -11.73 3.35 13.99
CA GLN A 278 -11.49 4.10 15.22
C GLN A 278 -12.76 4.28 16.04
N CYS A 279 -13.90 4.54 15.40
CA CYS A 279 -15.21 4.57 16.08
C CYS A 279 -15.52 3.22 16.74
N LEU A 280 -15.33 2.10 16.03
CA LEU A 280 -15.54 0.76 16.59
C LEU A 280 -14.61 0.47 17.76
N THR A 281 -13.33 0.83 17.63
CA THR A 281 -12.32 0.63 18.69
C THR A 281 -12.68 1.47 19.93
N THR A 282 -13.10 2.72 19.73
CA THR A 282 -13.55 3.61 20.81
C THR A 282 -14.81 3.06 21.48
N ALA A 283 -15.77 2.58 20.70
CA ALA A 283 -17.00 1.98 21.22
C ALA A 283 -16.70 0.70 22.01
N ALA A 284 -15.79 -0.15 21.54
CA ALA A 284 -15.35 -1.36 22.25
C ALA A 284 -14.65 -1.01 23.58
N LEU A 285 -13.75 -0.01 23.56
CA LEU A 285 -13.11 0.50 24.77
C LEU A 285 -14.13 1.02 25.78
N LEU A 286 -15.12 1.79 25.33
CA LEU A 286 -16.21 2.29 26.17
C LEU A 286 -17.09 1.16 26.71
N ALA A 287 -17.42 0.16 25.90
CA ALA A 287 -18.24 -0.99 26.32
C ALA A 287 -17.53 -1.87 27.36
N SER A 288 -16.20 -2.00 27.25
CA SER A 288 -15.36 -2.75 28.19
C SER A 288 -15.04 -1.99 29.48
N TRP A 289 -15.44 -0.73 29.59
CA TRP A 289 -15.14 0.14 30.74
C TRP A 289 -15.53 -0.44 32.12
N PRO A 290 -16.73 -1.03 32.31
CA PRO A 290 -17.12 -1.57 33.61
C PRO A 290 -16.19 -2.69 34.09
N LEU A 291 -15.61 -3.45 33.15
CA LEU A 291 -14.65 -4.52 33.46
C LEU A 291 -13.34 -3.93 33.96
N PHE A 292 -12.83 -2.86 33.34
CA PHE A 292 -11.57 -2.24 33.76
C PHE A 292 -11.64 -1.60 35.15
N ILE A 293 -12.79 -1.05 35.53
CA ILE A 293 -13.02 -0.56 36.91
C ILE A 293 -12.87 -1.71 37.92
N GLY A 294 -13.38 -2.90 37.58
CA GLY A 294 -13.25 -4.10 38.43
C GLY A 294 -11.81 -4.55 38.66
N TYR A 295 -10.89 -4.22 37.77
CA TYR A 295 -9.46 -4.55 37.87
C TYR A 295 -8.59 -3.44 38.46
N GLY A 296 -9.18 -2.33 38.94
CA GLY A 296 -8.44 -1.25 39.59
C GLY A 296 -7.57 -0.43 38.63
N LEU A 297 -7.85 -0.44 37.32
CA LEU A 297 -7.17 0.45 36.38
C LEU A 297 -7.52 1.90 36.70
N ALA A 298 -6.50 2.75 36.82
CA ALA A 298 -6.69 4.16 37.16
C ALA A 298 -7.55 4.85 36.09
N PRO A 299 -8.62 5.58 36.48
CA PRO A 299 -9.53 6.21 35.53
C PRO A 299 -8.86 7.23 34.59
N GLN A 300 -7.67 7.70 34.98
CA GLN A 300 -6.82 8.58 34.18
C GLN A 300 -6.38 7.93 32.86
N LEU A 301 -6.12 6.60 32.82
CA LEU A 301 -5.68 5.92 31.61
C LEU A 301 -6.76 5.85 30.54
N LEU A 302 -8.02 5.66 30.94
CA LEU A 302 -9.13 5.72 29.99
C LEU A 302 -9.34 7.14 29.48
N GLN A 303 -9.27 8.16 30.33
CA GLN A 303 -9.40 9.55 29.89
C GLN A 303 -8.37 9.89 28.81
N VAL A 304 -7.13 9.43 28.97
CA VAL A 304 -6.08 9.57 27.96
C VAL A 304 -6.42 8.78 26.70
N ALA A 305 -6.81 7.51 26.80
CA ALA A 305 -7.16 6.68 25.65
C ALA A 305 -8.35 7.25 24.84
N LEU A 306 -9.38 7.74 25.53
CA LEU A 306 -10.55 8.36 24.93
C LEU A 306 -10.19 9.69 24.25
N ALA A 307 -9.38 10.54 24.91
CA ALA A 307 -8.91 11.79 24.34
C ALA A 307 -8.09 11.55 23.07
N VAL A 308 -7.22 10.55 23.07
CA VAL A 308 -6.43 10.14 21.90
C VAL A 308 -7.32 9.64 20.77
N ALA A 309 -8.30 8.77 21.08
CA ALA A 309 -9.22 8.24 20.07
C ALA A 309 -10.10 9.33 19.45
N LEU A 310 -10.60 10.26 20.27
CA LEU A 310 -11.34 11.44 19.81
C LEU A 310 -10.48 12.34 18.92
N LEU A 311 -9.25 12.63 19.34
CA LEU A 311 -8.34 13.46 18.56
C LEU A 311 -8.03 12.82 17.19
N SER A 312 -7.77 11.51 17.18
CA SER A 312 -7.58 10.75 15.94
C SER A 312 -8.81 10.83 15.04
N THR A 313 -10.01 10.66 15.61
CA THR A 313 -11.28 10.76 14.87
C THR A 313 -11.45 12.15 14.26
N LEU A 314 -11.16 13.20 15.01
CA LEU A 314 -11.21 14.59 14.52
C LEU A 314 -10.23 14.84 13.37
N VAL A 315 -9.02 14.27 13.42
CA VAL A 315 -8.04 14.35 12.34
C VAL A 315 -8.57 13.69 11.07
N HIS A 316 -9.16 12.50 11.17
CA HIS A 316 -9.73 11.81 10.00
C HIS A 316 -10.97 12.51 9.45
N VAL A 317 -11.84 13.05 10.30
CA VAL A 317 -12.99 13.87 9.87
C VAL A 317 -12.51 15.14 9.17
N GLY A 318 -11.45 15.77 9.68
CA GLY A 318 -10.80 16.92 9.06
C GLY A 318 -10.24 16.58 7.68
N ALA A 319 -9.46 15.49 7.57
CA ALA A 319 -8.90 15.02 6.31
C ALA A 319 -10.01 14.69 5.28
N PHE A 320 -11.06 14.00 5.72
CA PHE A 320 -12.24 13.69 4.91
C PHE A 320 -12.92 14.97 4.38
N ARG A 321 -13.10 15.99 5.24
CA ARG A 321 -13.64 17.29 4.81
C ARG A 321 -12.73 18.01 3.81
N VAL A 322 -11.41 17.97 3.99
CA VAL A 322 -10.46 18.57 3.04
C VAL A 322 -10.54 17.87 1.69
N CYS A 323 -10.53 16.54 1.66
CA CYS A 323 -10.72 15.75 0.44
C CYS A 323 -12.05 16.07 -0.25
N LEU A 324 -13.16 16.13 0.49
CA LEU A 324 -14.46 16.52 -0.07
C LEU A 324 -14.45 17.93 -0.68
N THR A 325 -13.87 18.90 0.03
CA THR A 325 -13.79 20.29 -0.45
C THR A 325 -12.94 20.38 -1.72
N ARG A 326 -11.89 19.57 -1.83
CA ARG A 326 -11.08 19.48 -3.05
C ARG A 326 -11.81 18.76 -4.19
N LEU A 327 -12.57 17.72 -3.89
CA LEU A 327 -13.40 17.02 -4.88
C LEU A 327 -14.41 17.98 -5.54
N GLN A 328 -14.96 18.93 -4.77
CA GLN A 328 -15.86 19.97 -5.28
C GLN A 328 -15.21 20.91 -6.31
N LEU A 329 -13.89 21.03 -6.33
CA LEU A 329 -13.14 21.84 -7.29
C LEU A 329 -12.91 21.14 -8.63
N ILE A 330 -13.09 19.81 -8.69
CA ILE A 330 -12.78 19.01 -9.88
C ILE A 330 -14.04 18.93 -10.77
N PRO A 331 -14.00 19.43 -12.02
CA PRO A 331 -15.11 19.39 -12.97
C PRO A 331 -15.73 17.99 -13.14
N THR A 332 -14.87 16.98 -13.23
CA THR A 332 -15.21 15.58 -13.51
C THR A 332 -15.80 14.83 -12.32
N ALA A 333 -15.82 15.41 -11.12
CA ALA A 333 -16.37 14.78 -9.91
C ALA A 333 -17.90 14.96 -9.76
N ASP A 334 -18.57 15.69 -10.65
CA ASP A 334 -20.00 16.01 -10.57
C ASP A 334 -20.94 14.80 -10.38
N PRO A 335 -20.77 13.67 -11.10
CA PRO A 335 -21.66 12.52 -10.93
C PRO A 335 -21.63 11.98 -9.49
N PHE A 336 -20.44 11.98 -8.89
CA PHE A 336 -20.24 11.50 -7.53
C PHE A 336 -20.79 12.49 -6.49
N LEU A 337 -20.55 13.79 -6.67
CA LEU A 337 -21.09 14.81 -5.76
C LEU A 337 -22.62 14.80 -5.74
N ARG A 338 -23.27 14.56 -6.89
CA ARG A 338 -24.73 14.35 -6.97
C ARG A 338 -25.18 13.10 -6.22
N CYS A 339 -24.41 12.01 -6.30
CA CYS A 339 -24.70 10.80 -5.53
C CYS A 339 -24.67 11.03 -4.02
N LEU A 340 -23.79 11.92 -3.54
CA LEU A 340 -23.71 12.34 -2.14
C LEU A 340 -24.67 13.48 -1.76
N GLN A 341 -25.50 13.95 -2.69
CA GLN A 341 -26.36 15.13 -2.51
C GLN A 341 -25.58 16.40 -2.09
N LEU A 342 -24.33 16.51 -2.52
CA LEU A 342 -23.50 17.68 -2.25
C LEU A 342 -23.58 18.66 -3.44
N GLU A 343 -23.99 19.89 -3.17
CA GLU A 343 -24.06 20.94 -4.17
C GLU A 343 -22.65 21.47 -4.50
N ARG A 344 -22.34 21.63 -5.80
CA ARG A 344 -21.08 22.23 -6.23
C ARG A 344 -21.06 23.71 -5.81
N ARG A 345 -19.97 24.15 -5.18
CA ARG A 345 -19.71 25.57 -4.96
C ARG A 345 -19.40 26.26 -6.30
N ASN A 346 -20.39 26.93 -6.88
CA ASN A 346 -20.23 27.71 -8.11
C ASN A 346 -19.49 29.05 -7.91
N ASN A 347 -19.06 29.40 -6.69
CA ASN A 347 -18.50 30.72 -6.36
C ASN A 347 -17.08 31.01 -6.91
N ILE A 348 -16.44 30.10 -7.64
CA ILE A 348 -15.07 30.33 -8.13
C ILE A 348 -15.04 31.37 -9.27
N THR A 349 -16.11 31.49 -10.05
CA THR A 349 -16.22 32.52 -11.09
C THR A 349 -16.24 33.94 -10.50
N GLU A 350 -16.78 34.13 -9.29
CA GLU A 350 -16.85 35.44 -8.66
C GLU A 350 -15.51 35.91 -8.07
N VAL A 351 -14.69 34.99 -7.55
CA VAL A 351 -13.35 35.31 -7.00
C VAL A 351 -12.34 35.60 -8.11
N ARG A 352 -12.41 34.89 -9.25
CA ARG A 352 -11.56 35.19 -10.41
C ARG A 352 -11.92 36.52 -11.07
N ALA A 353 -13.21 36.89 -11.08
CA ALA A 353 -13.66 38.19 -11.60
C ALA A 353 -13.17 39.37 -10.74
N ARG A 354 -13.09 39.22 -9.42
CA ARG A 354 -12.54 40.27 -8.53
C ARG A 354 -11.02 40.37 -8.58
N ALA A 355 -10.29 39.25 -8.80
CA ALA A 355 -8.84 39.26 -8.92
C ALA A 355 -8.32 39.94 -10.21
N PHE A 356 -9.08 39.90 -11.31
CA PHE A 356 -8.71 40.56 -12.57
C PHE A 356 -9.21 42.01 -12.70
N SER A 357 -10.15 42.45 -11.86
CA SER A 357 -10.69 43.82 -11.89
C SER A 357 -9.78 44.88 -11.22
N GLY A 358 -8.76 44.45 -10.45
CA GLY A 358 -7.94 45.35 -9.63
C GLY A 358 -6.69 46.00 -10.27
N ARG A 359 -6.37 45.74 -11.55
CA ARG A 359 -5.21 46.35 -12.23
C ARG A 359 -5.54 46.79 -13.66
N GLY A 360 -6.49 47.70 -13.78
CA GLY A 360 -6.75 48.46 -15.00
C GLY A 360 -6.60 49.95 -14.71
N ASN A 361 -5.39 50.41 -14.36
CA ASN A 361 -5.09 51.84 -14.44
C ASN A 361 -5.17 52.23 -15.92
N VAL A 362 -6.23 52.98 -16.20
CA VAL A 362 -6.57 53.63 -17.45
C VAL A 362 -5.39 54.52 -17.90
N LEU A 363 -4.62 54.05 -18.89
CA LEU A 363 -3.91 54.96 -19.78
C LEU A 363 -4.88 55.37 -20.89
N ARG A 364 -5.52 56.51 -20.66
CA ARG A 364 -6.43 57.18 -21.59
C ARG A 364 -5.58 57.72 -22.76
N ALA A 365 -5.51 56.97 -23.85
CA ALA A 365 -4.95 57.50 -25.10
C ALA A 365 -5.98 58.48 -25.71
N HIS A 366 -5.64 59.77 -25.75
CA HIS A 366 -6.34 60.76 -26.56
C HIS A 366 -6.04 60.47 -28.04
N GLY A 367 -7.07 60.11 -28.80
CA GLY A 367 -7.04 59.99 -30.27
C GLY A 367 -8.02 61.00 -30.92
N PRO A 368 -7.73 61.47 -32.15
CA PRO A 368 -8.14 62.79 -32.63
C PRO A 368 -9.55 62.84 -33.23
N GLN A 369 -10.15 64.03 -33.13
CA GLN A 369 -11.39 64.42 -33.80
C GLN A 369 -11.29 64.22 -35.32
N GLN A 370 -12.22 63.46 -35.89
CA GLN A 370 -12.47 63.46 -37.34
C GLN A 370 -13.65 64.36 -37.65
N GLY A 371 -13.40 65.35 -38.52
CA GLY A 371 -14.38 66.27 -39.06
C GLY A 371 -15.30 65.62 -40.08
N SER A 372 -16.55 66.08 -40.06
CA SER A 372 -17.61 65.78 -41.01
C SER A 372 -17.39 66.48 -42.35
N VAL A 373 -17.45 65.74 -43.46
CA VAL A 373 -17.68 66.28 -44.80
C VAL A 373 -19.07 65.84 -45.24
N SER A 374 -19.92 66.83 -45.52
CA SER A 374 -21.26 66.73 -46.09
C SER A 374 -21.21 66.47 -47.60
N VAL A 375 -22.19 65.71 -48.09
CA VAL A 375 -22.64 65.70 -49.50
C VAL A 375 -24.02 66.31 -49.55
#